data_AF-A0A7S4HMT4-F1
#
_entry.id   AF-A0A7S4HMT4-F1
#
_cell.length_a   1.000
_cell.length_b   1.000
_cell.length_c   1.000
_cell.angle_alpha   90.00
_cell.angle_beta   90.00
_cell.angle_gamma   90.00
#
_symmetry.space_group_name_H-M   'P 1'
#
loop_
_entity.id
_entity.type
_entity.pdbx_description
1 polymer ?
#
loop_
_entity_poly.entity_id
_entity_poly.type
_entity_poly.pdbx_seq_one_letter_code
_entity_poly.pdbx_strand_id
1 'polypeptide(L)'
;KFDFSSEDGTGSAPDGDEDAIVGMIIALKAVEESSALPSWYDEVRDWADRSCTQFLKDNTALSSSGSHRLIKLGSCWGGWNDDGNNPSYHAPGHYRMMRDFQASIQSRTYSLPSDVNTASWNMLIDTSYKALATTQCEDTGLVPNWALVTEVDSQTLEKYPGSFSGSGTPQLEFGAEASRTMWRVAFDAAAYPEESAAQAGSFLTNLQGRLVSYFNPSPLNGWEYFGDQSLAACGGIVSNVFGAWQFNYFISGPVLSTLVAGVSPSGSFDGKSFDQQAMVDAACLRVSETDNQSYYSLSWQVIAQMTLNGEVAKAGALMAGTSSTTSTSSTSSTTSTTTTTTTSTTTTTSAVSTTTTTTNSGPAASCYSFNYKDCNHPGLAGDASCTNAILLPNGANQGCIALWGECTGLSDDACCESAVCHGNDEYRQCVIPSGGPPPPPPATDYPTASPSSAPSAAPTPCTLECDDVVTDWIAGGKDC
;
A
#
# COMPACT_ATOMS: atom_id res chain seq x y z
N LYS A 1 10.38 -23.09 -5.01
CA LYS A 1 11.79 -22.72 -5.25
C LYS A 1 11.75 -21.58 -6.23
N PHE A 2 12.00 -20.36 -5.77
CA PHE A 2 12.13 -19.20 -6.65
C PHE A 2 13.51 -19.28 -7.31
N ASP A 3 13.55 -19.13 -8.62
CA ASP A 3 14.78 -19.09 -9.40
C ASP A 3 15.27 -17.64 -9.41
N PHE A 4 16.38 -17.38 -8.71
CA PHE A 4 17.02 -16.06 -8.65
C PHE A 4 18.14 -15.90 -9.69
N SER A 5 18.20 -16.78 -10.72
CA SER A 5 19.26 -16.74 -11.73
C SER A 5 19.06 -15.69 -12.82
N SER A 6 17.91 -15.02 -12.85
CA SER A 6 17.61 -13.92 -13.78
C SER A 6 16.93 -12.76 -13.06
N GLU A 7 17.44 -11.56 -13.32
CA GLU A 7 16.78 -10.30 -12.94
C GLU A 7 15.79 -9.92 -14.05
N ASP A 8 14.51 -9.75 -13.71
CA ASP A 8 13.48 -9.30 -14.66
C ASP A 8 13.56 -7.78 -14.94
N GLY A 9 14.24 -7.02 -14.07
CA GLY A 9 14.42 -5.57 -14.14
C GLY A 9 15.84 -5.15 -14.55
N THR A 10 16.02 -3.85 -14.80
CA THR A 10 17.33 -3.23 -15.08
C THR A 10 17.79 -2.30 -13.96
N GLY A 11 17.21 -2.43 -12.77
CA GLY A 11 17.38 -1.52 -11.63
C GLY A 11 16.37 -1.82 -10.52
N SER A 12 16.62 -1.27 -9.33
CA SER A 12 15.80 -1.49 -8.14
C SER A 12 14.57 -0.59 -8.11
N ALA A 13 13.59 -0.94 -7.27
CA ALA A 13 12.43 -0.12 -6.95
C ALA A 13 12.63 0.52 -5.55
N PRO A 14 12.60 1.85 -5.39
CA PRO A 14 13.07 2.49 -4.17
C PRO A 14 12.16 2.26 -2.97
N ASP A 15 10.86 1.99 -3.18
CA ASP A 15 9.96 1.62 -2.08
C ASP A 15 10.34 0.27 -1.45
N GLY A 16 10.81 -0.69 -2.26
CA GLY A 16 11.38 -1.94 -1.76
C GLY A 16 12.70 -1.73 -1.03
N ASP A 17 13.59 -0.90 -1.59
CA ASP A 17 14.90 -0.61 -0.98
C ASP A 17 14.76 0.12 0.35
N GLU A 18 13.93 1.17 0.44
CA GLU A 18 13.75 1.93 1.67
C GLU A 18 13.16 1.07 2.80
N ASP A 19 12.23 0.16 2.48
CA ASP A 19 11.64 -0.78 3.44
C ASP A 19 12.68 -1.81 3.93
N ALA A 20 13.47 -2.37 3.01
CA ALA A 20 14.51 -3.33 3.36
C ALA A 20 15.60 -2.70 4.24
N ILE A 21 16.05 -1.48 3.89
CA ILE A 21 17.06 -0.75 4.65
C ILE A 21 16.56 -0.42 6.06
N VAL A 22 15.34 0.11 6.19
CA VAL A 22 14.75 0.42 7.50
C VAL A 22 14.53 -0.85 8.32
N GLY A 23 14.11 -1.95 7.69
CA GLY A 23 14.02 -3.26 8.35
C GLY A 23 15.35 -3.73 8.94
N MET A 24 16.45 -3.59 8.19
CA MET A 24 17.80 -3.89 8.68
C MET A 24 18.18 -2.99 9.86
N ILE A 25 17.92 -1.69 9.77
CA ILE A 25 18.23 -0.74 10.84
C ILE A 25 17.46 -1.09 12.12
N ILE A 26 16.16 -1.36 12.03
CA ILE A 26 15.34 -1.75 13.17
C ILE A 26 15.86 -3.06 13.80
N ALA A 27 16.22 -4.05 12.98
CA ALA A 27 16.77 -5.31 13.47
C ALA A 27 18.09 -5.13 14.24
N LEU A 28 18.98 -4.27 13.74
CA LEU A 28 20.23 -3.90 14.43
C LEU A 28 19.93 -3.22 15.76
N LYS A 29 19.05 -2.21 15.75
CA LYS A 29 18.66 -1.46 16.96
C LYS A 29 17.99 -2.33 18.02
N ALA A 30 17.22 -3.33 17.62
CA ALA A 30 16.58 -4.25 18.55
C ALA A 30 17.57 -5.11 19.36
N VAL A 31 18.81 -5.28 18.88
CA VAL A 31 19.81 -6.15 19.51
C VAL A 31 21.08 -5.42 19.95
N GLU A 32 21.24 -4.13 19.64
CA GLU A 32 22.50 -3.40 19.86
C GLU A 32 22.91 -3.30 21.34
N GLU A 33 21.94 -3.34 22.25
CA GLU A 33 22.17 -3.34 23.71
C GLU A 33 22.36 -4.76 24.29
N SER A 34 22.32 -5.81 23.45
CA SER A 34 22.49 -7.19 23.92
C SER A 34 23.91 -7.43 24.43
N SER A 35 24.02 -8.13 25.57
CA SER A 35 25.31 -8.59 26.11
C SER A 35 26.07 -9.54 25.17
N ALA A 36 25.37 -10.16 24.22
CA ALA A 36 25.94 -10.97 23.16
C ALA A 36 25.25 -10.59 21.85
N LEU A 37 25.98 -9.86 20.99
CA LEU A 37 25.48 -9.49 19.67
C LEU A 37 25.34 -10.73 18.78
N PRO A 38 24.29 -10.82 17.95
CA PRO A 38 24.17 -11.88 16.96
C PRO A 38 25.35 -11.90 15.99
N SER A 39 25.71 -13.08 15.49
CA SER A 39 26.87 -13.24 14.59
C SER A 39 26.74 -12.46 13.27
N TRP A 40 25.52 -12.13 12.86
CA TRP A 40 25.21 -11.34 11.66
C TRP A 40 25.24 -9.81 11.90
N TYR A 41 25.41 -9.35 13.14
CA TYR A 41 25.23 -7.93 13.49
C TYR A 41 26.14 -6.99 12.69
N ASP A 42 27.45 -7.25 12.69
CA ASP A 42 28.41 -6.37 12.01
C ASP A 42 28.24 -6.40 10.49
N GLU A 43 27.83 -7.54 9.93
CA GLU A 43 27.56 -7.72 8.50
C GLU A 43 26.32 -6.91 8.08
N VAL A 44 25.20 -7.10 8.77
CA VAL A 44 23.95 -6.36 8.47
C VAL A 44 24.13 -4.86 8.73
N ARG A 45 24.99 -4.46 9.69
CA ARG A 45 25.35 -3.05 9.90
C ARG A 45 26.08 -2.46 8.70
N ASP A 46 27.06 -3.17 8.14
CA ASP A 46 27.79 -2.72 6.95
C ASP A 46 26.85 -2.64 5.73
N TRP A 47 26.00 -3.65 5.54
CA TRP A 47 24.97 -3.64 4.48
C TRP A 47 24.05 -2.44 4.62
N ALA A 48 23.47 -2.21 5.79
CA ALA A 48 22.57 -1.07 5.99
C ALA A 48 23.26 0.28 5.69
N ASP A 49 24.52 0.49 6.09
CA ASP A 49 25.22 1.77 5.84
C ASP A 49 25.52 1.99 4.35
N ARG A 50 25.95 0.93 3.66
CA ARG A 50 26.20 0.94 2.23
C ARG A 50 24.91 1.12 1.44
N SER A 51 23.85 0.41 1.81
CA SER A 51 22.53 0.56 1.17
C SER A 51 21.95 1.96 1.40
N CYS A 52 22.09 2.56 2.60
CA CYS A 52 21.74 3.98 2.79
C CYS A 52 22.52 4.91 1.84
N THR A 53 23.82 4.66 1.71
CA THR A 53 24.70 5.44 0.82
C THR A 53 24.25 5.32 -0.63
N GLN A 54 23.99 4.11 -1.09
CA GLN A 54 23.62 3.86 -2.47
C GLN A 54 22.19 4.31 -2.77
N PHE A 55 21.26 4.15 -1.82
CA PHE A 55 19.91 4.68 -1.93
C PHE A 55 19.93 6.20 -2.21
N LEU A 56 20.70 6.96 -1.44
CA LEU A 56 20.75 8.41 -1.64
C LEU A 56 21.38 8.80 -2.99
N LYS A 57 22.34 8.02 -3.49
CA LYS A 57 22.99 8.29 -4.78
C LYS A 57 22.12 7.90 -5.97
N ASP A 58 21.55 6.70 -5.91
CA ASP A 58 21.01 6.03 -7.08
C ASP A 58 19.50 6.04 -7.09
N ASN A 59 18.83 6.09 -5.95
CA ASN A 59 17.36 6.15 -5.92
C ASN A 59 16.83 7.58 -5.85
N THR A 60 17.70 8.59 -5.77
CA THR A 60 17.27 10.00 -5.75
C THR A 60 17.91 10.80 -6.90
N ALA A 61 17.29 11.91 -7.26
CA ALA A 61 17.78 12.84 -8.26
C ALA A 61 17.82 14.27 -7.71
N LEU A 62 18.95 14.95 -7.85
CA LEU A 62 19.02 16.39 -7.64
C LEU A 62 18.24 17.12 -8.73
N SER A 63 17.57 18.20 -8.36
CA SER A 63 17.00 19.14 -9.33
C SER A 63 18.11 19.84 -10.12
N SER A 64 17.76 20.46 -11.24
CA SER A 64 18.74 21.19 -12.07
C SER A 64 19.44 22.33 -11.32
N SER A 65 18.78 22.95 -10.33
CA SER A 65 19.40 23.97 -9.50
C SER A 65 20.25 23.41 -8.36
N GLY A 66 20.12 22.10 -8.05
CA GLY A 66 20.71 21.46 -6.88
C GLY A 66 20.05 21.83 -5.55
N SER A 67 18.91 22.53 -5.58
CA SER A 67 18.21 22.99 -4.37
C SER A 67 17.26 21.94 -3.78
N HIS A 68 16.84 20.97 -4.60
CA HIS A 68 15.94 19.91 -4.21
C HIS A 68 16.51 18.53 -4.59
N ARG A 69 16.07 17.50 -3.87
CA ARG A 69 16.44 16.10 -4.09
C ARG A 69 15.19 15.24 -4.03
N LEU A 70 14.77 14.68 -5.15
CA LEU A 70 13.53 13.91 -5.27
C LEU A 70 13.83 12.42 -5.30
N ILE A 71 12.98 11.61 -4.66
CA ILE A 71 12.98 10.15 -4.88
C ILE A 71 12.58 9.84 -6.33
N LYS A 72 13.23 8.86 -6.93
CA LYS A 72 12.93 8.36 -8.27
C LYS A 72 11.95 7.19 -8.20
N LEU A 73 11.64 6.61 -9.37
CA LEU A 73 10.82 5.39 -9.47
C LEU A 73 11.67 4.12 -9.52
N GLY A 74 12.95 4.26 -9.82
CA GLY A 74 13.95 3.21 -9.74
C GLY A 74 15.36 3.77 -9.78
N SER A 75 16.34 2.91 -9.48
CA SER A 75 17.75 3.30 -9.48
C SER A 75 18.23 3.88 -10.82
N CYS A 76 17.54 3.56 -11.91
CA CYS A 76 17.88 4.01 -13.26
C CYS A 76 16.81 4.88 -13.95
N TRP A 77 15.66 5.14 -13.34
CA TRP A 77 14.52 5.79 -14.02
C TRP A 77 13.58 6.52 -13.05
N GLY A 78 12.77 7.43 -13.56
CA GLY A 78 11.88 8.27 -12.75
C GLY A 78 12.57 9.49 -12.15
N GLY A 79 11.76 10.37 -11.55
CA GLY A 79 12.24 11.59 -10.91
C GLY A 79 11.45 12.82 -11.34
N TRP A 80 12.14 13.76 -11.98
CA TRP A 80 11.61 15.10 -12.28
C TRP A 80 10.83 15.15 -13.59
N ASN A 81 9.96 16.16 -13.73
CA ASN A 81 9.27 16.51 -14.96
C ASN A 81 8.42 15.36 -15.51
N ASP A 82 8.71 14.90 -16.74
CA ASP A 82 8.01 13.84 -17.45
C ASP A 82 8.50 12.42 -17.12
N ASP A 83 9.53 12.27 -16.27
CA ASP A 83 10.07 10.96 -15.90
C ASP A 83 9.16 10.14 -14.99
N GLY A 84 8.14 10.77 -14.38
CA GLY A 84 7.22 10.11 -13.46
C GLY A 84 7.72 10.06 -12.02
N ASN A 85 6.76 10.14 -11.10
CA ASN A 85 6.97 9.98 -9.67
C ASN A 85 5.74 9.28 -9.03
N ASN A 86 5.95 8.64 -7.88
CA ASN A 86 4.91 7.94 -7.14
C ASN A 86 4.86 8.49 -5.71
N PRO A 87 3.76 9.15 -5.30
CA PRO A 87 3.60 9.66 -3.94
C PRO A 87 3.85 8.63 -2.84
N SER A 88 3.69 7.33 -3.12
CA SER A 88 3.91 6.27 -2.12
C SER A 88 5.37 5.93 -1.84
N TYR A 89 6.29 6.42 -2.67
CA TYR A 89 7.73 6.21 -2.48
C TYR A 89 8.34 7.32 -1.62
N HIS A 90 7.56 8.36 -1.28
CA HIS A 90 8.00 9.42 -0.39
C HIS A 90 7.84 8.98 1.07
N ALA A 91 8.93 8.47 1.66
CA ALA A 91 8.99 7.95 3.02
C ALA A 91 9.85 8.81 3.97
N PRO A 92 9.43 10.03 4.33
CA PRO A 92 10.26 10.96 5.11
C PRO A 92 10.77 10.37 6.44
N GLY A 93 9.97 9.56 7.13
CA GLY A 93 10.41 8.89 8.35
C GLY A 93 11.46 7.80 8.13
N HIS A 94 11.44 7.13 6.97
CA HIS A 94 12.49 6.18 6.61
C HIS A 94 13.80 6.93 6.33
N TYR A 95 13.71 8.06 5.62
CA TYR A 95 14.88 8.92 5.34
C TYR A 95 15.52 9.48 6.61
N ARG A 96 14.73 9.87 7.63
CA ARG A 96 15.26 10.26 8.95
C ARG A 96 15.97 9.10 9.63
N MET A 97 15.39 7.89 9.58
CA MET A 97 16.02 6.70 10.17
C MET A 97 17.35 6.35 9.49
N MET A 98 17.40 6.39 8.16
CA MET A 98 18.64 6.20 7.39
C MET A 98 19.68 7.28 7.73
N ARG A 99 19.27 8.56 7.78
CA ARG A 99 20.12 9.70 8.14
C ARG A 99 20.76 9.50 9.52
N ASP A 100 19.96 9.18 10.52
CA ASP A 100 20.41 9.07 11.91
C ASP A 100 21.28 7.83 12.11
N PHE A 101 20.92 6.72 11.45
CA PHE A 101 21.73 5.52 11.43
C PHE A 101 23.12 5.79 10.83
N GLN A 102 23.21 6.39 9.64
CA GLN A 102 24.49 6.74 9.04
C GLN A 102 25.30 7.71 9.91
N ALA A 103 24.65 8.69 10.54
CA ALA A 103 25.31 9.62 11.44
C ALA A 103 25.87 8.94 12.69
N SER A 104 25.27 7.83 13.14
CA SER A 104 25.73 7.07 14.31
C SER A 104 26.99 6.24 14.06
N ILE A 105 27.34 5.97 12.79
CA ILE A 105 28.46 5.11 12.42
C ILE A 105 29.79 5.86 12.53
N GLN A 106 30.63 5.41 13.47
CA GLN A 106 31.92 6.04 13.80
C GLN A 106 33.07 5.59 12.89
N SER A 107 33.00 4.37 12.35
CA SER A 107 34.06 3.79 11.52
C SER A 107 33.47 3.04 10.33
N ARG A 108 34.02 3.30 9.15
CA ARG A 108 33.65 2.63 7.90
C ARG A 108 34.87 1.98 7.26
N THR A 109 34.65 0.88 6.56
CA THR A 109 35.68 0.26 5.71
C THR A 109 35.77 0.92 4.34
N TYR A 110 34.83 1.81 4.01
CA TYR A 110 34.76 2.56 2.76
C TYR A 110 34.71 4.07 3.03
N SER A 111 35.00 4.86 1.99
CA SER A 111 34.90 6.32 2.08
C SER A 111 33.47 6.75 1.77
N LEU A 112 32.82 7.44 2.69
CA LEU A 112 31.50 8.01 2.46
C LEU A 112 31.61 9.14 1.41
N PRO A 113 30.84 9.10 0.30
CA PRO A 113 30.80 10.18 -0.68
C PRO A 113 30.41 11.51 -0.03
N SER A 114 31.04 12.61 -0.46
CA SER A 114 30.87 13.91 0.20
C SER A 114 29.44 14.45 0.14
N ASP A 115 28.69 14.07 -0.88
CA ASP A 115 27.29 14.42 -1.07
C ASP A 115 26.33 13.53 -0.26
N VAL A 116 26.81 12.44 0.35
CA VAL A 116 26.06 11.62 1.30
C VAL A 116 26.31 12.14 2.71
N ASN A 117 25.42 13.02 3.17
CA ASN A 117 25.52 13.68 4.46
C ASN A 117 24.13 14.09 4.99
N THR A 118 24.08 14.55 6.24
CA THR A 118 22.85 14.99 6.91
C THR A 118 22.07 16.04 6.12
N ALA A 119 22.74 16.98 5.44
CA ALA A 119 22.07 18.01 4.67
C ALA A 119 21.36 17.45 3.42
N SER A 120 21.97 16.47 2.74
CA SER A 120 21.35 15.80 1.60
C SER A 120 20.14 14.96 1.99
N TRP A 121 20.19 14.28 3.14
CA TRP A 121 19.01 13.59 3.69
C TRP A 121 17.90 14.56 4.05
N ASN A 122 18.23 15.67 4.72
CA ASN A 122 17.24 16.70 5.06
C ASN A 122 16.65 17.35 3.79
N MET A 123 17.44 17.51 2.73
CA MET A 123 16.96 17.98 1.43
C MET A 123 15.96 16.99 0.82
N LEU A 124 16.22 15.68 0.88
CA LEU A 124 15.28 14.64 0.42
C LEU A 124 13.97 14.65 1.22
N ILE A 125 14.04 14.79 2.54
CA ILE A 125 12.87 14.88 3.43
C ILE A 125 12.03 16.11 3.08
N ASP A 126 12.65 17.29 3.01
CA ASP A 126 11.97 18.54 2.68
C ASP A 126 11.35 18.50 1.27
N THR A 127 12.11 18.04 0.29
CA THR A 127 11.63 17.88 -1.09
C THR A 127 10.47 16.90 -1.15
N SER A 128 10.46 15.85 -0.35
CA SER A 128 9.36 14.88 -0.29
C SER A 128 8.07 15.50 0.19
N TYR A 129 8.11 16.29 1.27
CA TYR A 129 6.91 17.01 1.73
C TYR A 129 6.44 18.06 0.71
N LYS A 130 7.35 18.75 0.02
CA LYS A 130 6.98 19.65 -1.08
C LYS A 130 6.32 18.92 -2.24
N ALA A 131 6.86 17.77 -2.66
CA ALA A 131 6.28 16.95 -3.74
C ALA A 131 4.91 16.38 -3.37
N LEU A 132 4.74 15.95 -2.12
CA LEU A 132 3.44 15.53 -1.60
C LEU A 132 2.44 16.69 -1.58
N ALA A 133 2.85 17.89 -1.20
CA ALA A 133 1.98 19.07 -1.19
C ALA A 133 1.47 19.46 -2.59
N THR A 134 2.26 19.28 -3.66
CA THR A 134 1.80 19.57 -5.03
C THR A 134 0.79 18.55 -5.57
N THR A 135 0.66 17.40 -4.91
CA THR A 135 -0.12 16.24 -5.35
C THR A 135 -1.22 15.85 -4.39
N GLN A 136 -1.48 16.66 -3.35
CA GLN A 136 -2.49 16.38 -2.34
C GLN A 136 -3.78 17.18 -2.60
N CYS A 137 -4.92 16.50 -2.50
CA CYS A 137 -6.23 17.14 -2.45
C CYS A 137 -6.36 18.01 -1.19
N GLU A 138 -6.59 19.31 -1.37
CA GLU A 138 -6.77 20.25 -0.25
C GLU A 138 -7.91 19.85 0.70
N ASP A 139 -9.05 19.40 0.17
CA ASP A 139 -10.24 19.12 1.00
C ASP A 139 -10.26 17.72 1.62
N THR A 140 -9.48 16.77 1.07
CA THR A 140 -9.58 15.35 1.45
C THR A 140 -8.27 14.76 1.95
N GLY A 141 -7.14 15.39 1.67
CA GLY A 141 -5.82 14.90 2.02
C GLY A 141 -5.35 13.72 1.17
N LEU A 142 -6.12 13.27 0.17
CA LEU A 142 -5.75 12.16 -0.69
C LEU A 142 -4.72 12.57 -1.74
N VAL A 143 -3.89 11.62 -2.16
CA VAL A 143 -2.91 11.77 -3.25
C VAL A 143 -3.22 10.78 -4.38
N PRO A 144 -2.75 11.00 -5.62
CA PRO A 144 -2.93 10.05 -6.71
C PRO A 144 -1.91 8.89 -6.63
N ASN A 145 -2.16 7.80 -7.37
CA ASN A 145 -1.19 6.71 -7.51
C ASN A 145 0.12 7.20 -8.15
N TRP A 146 0.01 8.12 -9.11
CA TRP A 146 1.14 8.61 -9.87
C TRP A 146 1.05 10.12 -10.09
N ALA A 147 2.21 10.77 -10.10
CA ALA A 147 2.33 12.20 -10.27
C ALA A 147 3.52 12.58 -11.14
N LEU A 148 3.51 13.82 -11.59
CA LEU A 148 4.61 14.47 -12.29
C LEU A 148 4.93 15.76 -11.53
N VAL A 149 6.19 15.96 -11.17
CA VAL A 149 6.63 17.03 -10.28
C VAL A 149 7.82 17.76 -10.91
N THR A 150 7.79 19.08 -10.91
CA THR A 150 8.88 19.93 -11.40
C THR A 150 9.35 20.89 -10.32
N GLU A 151 10.63 21.25 -10.39
CA GLU A 151 11.15 22.43 -9.70
C GLU A 151 10.76 23.69 -10.47
N VAL A 152 10.28 24.71 -9.76
CA VAL A 152 10.04 26.05 -10.30
C VAL A 152 11.20 26.98 -9.96
N ASP A 153 11.63 26.94 -8.71
CA ASP A 153 12.77 27.67 -8.17
C ASP A 153 13.39 26.92 -6.99
N SER A 154 14.36 27.52 -6.30
CA SER A 154 15.07 26.88 -5.19
C SER A 154 14.22 26.63 -3.94
N GLN A 155 12.96 27.07 -3.92
CA GLN A 155 12.06 26.94 -2.78
C GLN A 155 10.77 26.18 -3.12
N THR A 156 10.36 26.19 -4.39
CA THR A 156 9.01 25.82 -4.80
C THR A 156 9.03 24.67 -5.80
N LEU A 157 8.15 23.70 -5.57
CA LEU A 157 7.81 22.65 -6.51
C LEU A 157 6.39 22.84 -7.01
N GLU A 158 6.11 22.36 -8.22
CA GLU A 158 4.76 22.35 -8.81
C GLU A 158 4.46 21.02 -9.48
N LYS A 159 3.17 20.79 -9.74
CA LYS A 159 2.73 19.68 -10.61
C LYS A 159 3.18 19.96 -12.04
N TYR A 160 3.90 19.01 -12.63
CA TYR A 160 4.27 19.08 -14.03
C TYR A 160 3.10 18.62 -14.92
N PRO A 161 2.79 19.31 -16.03
CA PRO A 161 1.68 18.93 -16.90
C PRO A 161 1.99 17.62 -17.64
N GLY A 162 1.01 16.72 -17.69
CA GLY A 162 1.14 15.47 -18.43
C GLY A 162 0.36 14.33 -17.78
N SER A 163 0.57 13.14 -18.33
CA SER A 163 0.03 11.91 -17.75
C SER A 163 1.12 10.87 -17.62
N PHE A 164 1.12 10.16 -16.49
CA PHE A 164 2.06 9.10 -16.19
C PHE A 164 1.37 8.03 -15.35
N SER A 165 1.59 6.77 -15.70
CA SER A 165 1.07 5.62 -14.97
C SER A 165 2.05 4.46 -15.06
N GLY A 166 2.22 3.73 -13.96
CA GLY A 166 3.01 2.52 -13.87
C GLY A 166 2.20 1.37 -13.28
N SER A 167 2.78 0.17 -13.28
CA SER A 167 2.25 -1.02 -12.58
C SER A 167 0.78 -1.38 -12.87
N GLY A 168 0.25 -0.94 -14.02
CA GLY A 168 -1.15 -1.16 -14.40
C GLY A 168 -2.18 -0.36 -13.60
N THR A 169 -1.78 0.62 -12.80
CA THR A 169 -2.70 1.43 -11.98
C THR A 169 -2.98 2.80 -12.61
N PRO A 170 -4.23 3.31 -12.56
CA PRO A 170 -4.55 4.63 -13.12
C PRO A 170 -3.82 5.74 -12.37
N GLN A 171 -3.31 6.74 -13.09
CA GLN A 171 -2.60 7.89 -12.53
C GLN A 171 -3.36 8.54 -11.37
N LEU A 172 -4.58 9.02 -11.65
CA LEU A 172 -5.34 9.90 -10.76
C LEU A 172 -6.26 9.13 -9.78
N GLU A 173 -6.07 7.83 -9.61
CA GLU A 173 -6.83 7.06 -8.63
C GLU A 173 -6.14 7.13 -7.25
N PHE A 174 -6.92 7.27 -6.18
CA PHE A 174 -6.47 6.89 -4.84
C PHE A 174 -6.67 5.38 -4.69
N GLY A 175 -5.60 4.63 -4.97
CA GLY A 175 -5.65 3.17 -5.08
C GLY A 175 -4.45 2.47 -4.45
N ALA A 176 -4.08 1.35 -5.07
CA ALA A 176 -3.09 0.41 -4.53
C ALA A 176 -1.70 1.04 -4.32
N GLU A 177 -1.35 2.06 -5.09
CA GLU A 177 -0.12 2.83 -4.90
C GLU A 177 -0.36 3.90 -3.82
N ALA A 178 -1.29 4.82 -4.09
CA ALA A 178 -1.50 6.07 -3.35
C ALA A 178 -1.74 5.89 -1.85
N SER A 179 -2.50 4.86 -1.48
CA SER A 179 -2.89 4.62 -0.09
C SER A 179 -1.69 4.48 0.85
N ARG A 180 -0.59 3.89 0.35
CA ARG A 180 0.65 3.69 1.10
C ARG A 180 1.30 4.99 1.54
N THR A 181 1.13 6.09 0.78
CA THR A 181 1.60 7.43 1.18
C THR A 181 1.09 7.81 2.56
N MET A 182 -0.16 7.44 2.87
CA MET A 182 -0.76 7.73 4.18
C MET A 182 0.03 7.06 5.30
N TRP A 183 0.43 5.79 5.11
CA TRP A 183 1.27 5.10 6.07
C TRP A 183 2.70 5.64 6.10
N ARG A 184 3.30 5.98 4.95
CA ARG A 184 4.66 6.58 4.89
C ARG A 184 4.77 7.84 5.75
N VAL A 185 3.76 8.71 5.71
CA VAL A 185 3.73 9.94 6.52
C VAL A 185 3.34 9.63 7.97
N ALA A 186 2.43 8.68 8.22
CA ALA A 186 2.11 8.23 9.58
C ALA A 186 3.32 7.60 10.29
N PHE A 187 4.19 6.90 9.56
CA PHE A 187 5.44 6.38 10.06
C PHE A 187 6.36 7.51 10.54
N ASP A 188 6.50 8.60 9.76
CA ASP A 188 7.29 9.77 10.16
C ASP A 188 6.72 10.42 11.44
N ALA A 189 5.40 10.54 11.54
CA ALA A 189 4.73 11.05 12.73
C ALA A 189 4.95 10.16 13.97
N ALA A 190 4.94 8.83 13.81
CA ALA A 190 5.09 7.90 14.92
C ALA A 190 6.56 7.71 15.36
N ALA A 191 7.49 7.59 14.41
CA ALA A 191 8.88 7.34 14.70
C ALA A 191 9.65 8.62 15.07
N TYR A 192 9.25 9.77 14.52
CA TYR A 192 9.90 11.07 14.70
C TYR A 192 8.93 12.18 15.15
N PRO A 193 8.13 11.97 16.21
CA PRO A 193 6.98 12.82 16.53
C PRO A 193 7.33 14.29 16.76
N GLU A 194 8.51 14.59 17.31
CA GLU A 194 8.95 15.96 17.56
C GLU A 194 9.43 16.66 16.28
N GLU A 195 10.22 15.96 15.47
CA GLU A 195 10.85 16.52 14.27
C GLU A 195 9.84 16.65 13.11
N SER A 196 8.91 15.70 12.98
CA SER A 196 7.96 15.64 11.88
C SER A 196 6.64 16.36 12.17
N ALA A 197 6.37 16.76 13.41
CA ALA A 197 5.08 17.29 13.88
C ALA A 197 4.41 18.26 12.92
N ALA A 198 5.14 19.27 12.45
CA ALA A 198 4.60 20.30 11.57
C ALA A 198 4.29 19.74 10.17
N GLN A 199 5.20 18.97 9.57
CA GLN A 199 5.09 18.49 8.20
C GLN A 199 4.08 17.34 8.09
N ALA A 200 4.26 16.29 8.91
CA ALA A 200 3.38 15.12 8.92
C ALA A 200 1.98 15.49 9.41
N GLY A 201 1.89 16.31 10.47
CA GLY A 201 0.61 16.79 10.99
C GLY A 201 -0.17 17.57 9.95
N SER A 202 0.46 18.53 9.25
CA SER A 202 -0.19 19.29 8.19
C SER A 202 -0.70 18.40 7.06
N PHE A 203 0.08 17.40 6.64
CA PHE A 203 -0.32 16.49 5.58
C PHE A 203 -1.51 15.59 5.98
N LEU A 204 -1.51 15.04 7.20
CA LEU A 204 -2.53 14.08 7.64
C LEU A 204 -3.85 14.71 8.08
N THR A 205 -3.85 16.01 8.43
CA THR A 205 -4.99 16.71 9.06
C THR A 205 -6.31 16.52 8.32
N ASN A 206 -6.32 16.70 6.99
CA ASN A 206 -7.58 16.65 6.22
C ASN A 206 -8.16 15.23 6.15
N LEU A 207 -7.32 14.22 5.93
CA LEU A 207 -7.76 12.82 5.94
C LEU A 207 -8.30 12.43 7.33
N GLN A 208 -7.57 12.74 8.38
CA GLN A 208 -7.97 12.45 9.76
C GLN A 208 -9.29 13.15 10.13
N GLY A 209 -9.47 14.42 9.74
CA GLY A 209 -10.72 15.14 9.95
C GLY A 209 -11.92 14.47 9.28
N ARG A 210 -11.73 13.88 8.09
CA ARG A 210 -12.75 13.07 7.43
C ARG A 210 -13.00 11.75 8.14
N LEU A 211 -11.96 11.06 8.59
CA LEU A 211 -12.11 9.84 9.40
C LEU A 211 -12.95 10.12 10.65
N VAL A 212 -12.69 11.22 11.36
CA VAL A 212 -13.52 11.65 12.51
C VAL A 212 -14.95 11.98 12.09
N SER A 213 -15.14 12.70 10.99
CA SER A 213 -16.46 13.14 10.55
C SER A 213 -17.38 11.98 10.19
N TYR A 214 -16.82 10.91 9.65
CA TYR A 214 -17.54 9.73 9.17
C TYR A 214 -17.31 8.49 10.04
N PHE A 215 -16.80 8.67 11.26
CA PHE A 215 -16.69 7.58 12.23
C PHE A 215 -18.05 7.30 12.88
N ASN A 216 -18.45 6.03 12.86
CA ASN A 216 -19.62 5.52 13.57
C ASN A 216 -19.15 4.58 14.70
N PRO A 217 -19.23 4.98 15.98
CA PRO A 217 -18.80 4.13 17.10
C PRO A 217 -19.73 2.93 17.35
N SER A 218 -20.89 2.85 16.68
CA SER A 218 -21.88 1.79 16.87
C SER A 218 -22.59 1.47 15.55
N PRO A 219 -21.85 0.91 14.57
CA PRO A 219 -22.44 0.57 13.28
C PRO A 219 -23.46 -0.57 13.43
N LEU A 220 -24.59 -0.48 12.72
CA LEU A 220 -25.68 -1.47 12.80
C LEU A 220 -25.24 -2.87 12.33
N ASN A 221 -24.28 -2.94 11.42
CA ASN A 221 -23.70 -4.18 10.90
C ASN A 221 -22.52 -4.70 11.74
N GLY A 222 -22.10 -3.96 12.79
CA GLY A 222 -21.04 -4.36 13.70
C GLY A 222 -19.61 -4.22 13.16
N TRP A 223 -19.40 -3.69 11.96
CA TRP A 223 -18.05 -3.60 11.36
C TRP A 223 -17.76 -2.31 10.59
N GLU A 224 -18.78 -1.57 10.14
CA GLU A 224 -18.60 -0.36 9.32
C GLU A 224 -18.36 0.89 10.18
N TYR A 225 -17.24 0.89 10.89
CA TYR A 225 -16.85 1.99 11.78
C TYR A 225 -16.44 3.26 11.01
N PHE A 226 -15.89 3.10 9.80
CA PHE A 226 -15.47 4.20 8.93
C PHE A 226 -16.30 4.15 7.64
N GLY A 227 -17.18 5.14 7.46
CA GLY A 227 -18.08 5.18 6.31
C GLY A 227 -17.36 5.34 4.97
N ASP A 228 -17.99 4.91 3.88
CA ASP A 228 -17.48 5.04 2.50
C ASP A 228 -16.97 6.46 2.20
N GLN A 229 -17.67 7.46 2.74
CA GLN A 229 -17.40 8.88 2.51
C GLN A 229 -16.15 9.41 3.23
N SER A 230 -15.51 8.61 4.11
CA SER A 230 -14.22 8.97 4.69
C SER A 230 -13.19 9.28 3.61
N LEU A 231 -13.19 8.53 2.51
CA LEU A 231 -12.36 8.79 1.34
C LEU A 231 -13.20 9.41 0.22
N ALA A 232 -12.70 10.49 -0.38
CA ALA A 232 -13.37 11.14 -1.49
C ALA A 232 -12.37 11.69 -2.51
N ALA A 233 -12.72 11.53 -3.78
CA ALA A 233 -12.05 12.16 -4.92
C ALA A 233 -12.11 13.69 -4.83
N CYS A 234 -11.22 14.37 -5.55
CA CYS A 234 -11.18 15.82 -5.64
C CYS A 234 -10.85 16.29 -7.07
N GLY A 235 -11.22 17.51 -7.42
CA GLY A 235 -10.98 18.05 -8.76
C GLY A 235 -9.49 18.11 -9.11
N GLY A 236 -9.10 17.52 -10.25
CA GLY A 236 -7.79 17.74 -10.88
C GLY A 236 -6.58 16.98 -10.28
N ILE A 237 -6.76 16.29 -9.15
CA ILE A 237 -5.69 15.53 -8.48
C ILE A 237 -6.09 14.05 -8.31
N VAL A 238 -7.20 13.76 -7.63
CA VAL A 238 -7.71 12.39 -7.46
C VAL A 238 -9.08 12.26 -8.14
N SER A 239 -9.16 11.57 -9.28
CA SER A 239 -10.41 11.39 -10.03
C SER A 239 -11.38 10.40 -9.40
N ASN A 240 -10.86 9.39 -8.69
CA ASN A 240 -11.67 8.34 -8.08
C ASN A 240 -10.92 7.68 -6.91
N VAL A 241 -11.69 7.08 -6.01
CA VAL A 241 -11.18 6.22 -4.93
C VAL A 241 -11.41 4.77 -5.33
N PHE A 242 -10.46 3.90 -5.02
CA PHE A 242 -10.62 2.46 -5.25
C PHE A 242 -11.90 1.94 -4.57
N GLY A 243 -12.72 1.20 -5.31
CA GLY A 243 -14.02 0.74 -4.83
C GLY A 243 -13.92 -0.17 -3.62
N ALA A 244 -14.90 -0.07 -2.70
CA ALA A 244 -14.95 -0.90 -1.49
C ALA A 244 -13.64 -0.81 -0.66
N TRP A 245 -13.07 0.38 -0.53
CA TRP A 245 -11.73 0.58 0.05
C TRP A 245 -11.59 0.00 1.46
N GLN A 246 -12.66 -0.01 2.26
CA GLN A 246 -12.66 -0.59 3.61
C GLN A 246 -12.35 -2.08 3.59
N PHE A 247 -12.76 -2.78 2.53
CA PHE A 247 -12.59 -4.21 2.31
C PHE A 247 -11.24 -4.56 1.69
N ASN A 248 -10.55 -3.57 1.12
CA ASN A 248 -9.26 -3.76 0.51
C ASN A 248 -8.16 -3.36 1.51
N TYR A 249 -7.56 -4.33 2.19
CA TYR A 249 -6.57 -4.05 3.25
C TYR A 249 -5.31 -3.33 2.77
N PHE A 250 -4.98 -3.44 1.49
CA PHE A 250 -3.94 -2.62 0.88
C PHE A 250 -4.31 -1.13 0.78
N ILE A 251 -5.59 -0.76 0.96
CA ILE A 251 -6.05 0.63 1.12
C ILE A 251 -6.33 0.95 2.59
N SER A 252 -7.18 0.15 3.24
CA SER A 252 -7.66 0.44 4.59
C SER A 252 -6.56 0.32 5.64
N GLY A 253 -5.62 -0.61 5.51
CA GLY A 253 -4.46 -0.74 6.40
C GLY A 253 -3.65 0.56 6.48
N PRO A 254 -3.13 1.07 5.36
CA PRO A 254 -2.41 2.35 5.33
C PRO A 254 -3.22 3.54 5.83
N VAL A 255 -4.49 3.67 5.40
CA VAL A 255 -5.37 4.78 5.78
C VAL A 255 -5.62 4.80 7.29
N LEU A 256 -5.97 3.65 7.86
CA LEU A 256 -6.27 3.55 9.29
C LEU A 256 -5.02 3.71 10.16
N SER A 257 -3.85 3.32 9.64
CA SER A 257 -2.58 3.55 10.33
C SER A 257 -2.30 5.03 10.61
N THR A 258 -2.91 5.97 9.88
CA THR A 258 -2.74 7.41 10.14
C THR A 258 -3.24 7.86 11.52
N LEU A 259 -4.05 7.06 12.19
CA LEU A 259 -4.54 7.37 13.53
C LEU A 259 -3.42 7.37 14.58
N VAL A 260 -2.28 6.72 14.33
CA VAL A 260 -1.15 6.71 15.28
C VAL A 260 -0.48 8.08 15.42
N ALA A 261 -0.62 8.96 14.42
CA ALA A 261 -0.10 10.32 14.46
C ALA A 261 -0.89 11.22 15.45
N GLY A 262 -2.06 10.76 15.91
CA GLY A 262 -3.03 11.55 16.65
C GLY A 262 -3.78 12.52 15.74
N VAL A 263 -5.08 12.66 15.95
CA VAL A 263 -5.89 13.61 15.17
C VAL A 263 -5.64 15.04 15.65
N SER A 264 -5.34 15.92 14.69
CA SER A 264 -5.20 17.37 14.86
C SER A 264 -6.31 18.11 14.08
N PRO A 265 -6.75 19.31 14.52
CA PRO A 265 -6.35 20.03 15.73
C PRO A 265 -7.00 19.51 17.02
N SER A 266 -6.50 19.98 18.16
CA SER A 266 -7.12 19.76 19.47
C SER A 266 -8.58 20.25 19.45
N GLY A 267 -9.51 19.41 19.90
CA GLY A 267 -10.95 19.69 19.85
C GLY A 267 -11.68 19.04 18.66
N SER A 268 -10.98 18.28 17.81
CA SER A 268 -11.62 17.53 16.71
C SER A 268 -12.72 16.56 17.18
N PHE A 269 -12.69 16.16 18.46
CA PHE A 269 -13.67 15.28 19.09
C PHE A 269 -14.74 16.02 19.90
N ASP A 270 -14.77 17.35 19.89
CA ASP A 270 -15.71 18.13 20.71
C ASP A 270 -17.17 17.80 20.34
N GLY A 271 -17.96 17.41 21.35
CA GLY A 271 -19.35 17.00 21.17
C GLY A 271 -19.54 15.63 20.51
N LYS A 272 -18.47 14.88 20.23
CA LYS A 272 -18.54 13.48 19.78
C LYS A 272 -18.71 12.54 20.97
N SER A 273 -19.36 11.40 20.75
CA SER A 273 -19.53 10.35 21.76
C SER A 273 -18.34 9.38 21.82
N PHE A 274 -17.27 9.69 21.10
CA PHE A 274 -16.08 8.87 20.90
C PHE A 274 -14.86 9.77 20.88
N ASP A 275 -13.69 9.18 21.09
CA ASP A 275 -12.40 9.86 21.09
C ASP A 275 -11.42 9.18 20.12
N GLN A 276 -10.16 9.61 20.16
CA GLN A 276 -9.07 9.04 19.37
C GLN A 276 -8.92 7.54 19.62
N GLN A 277 -9.00 7.09 20.88
CA GLN A 277 -8.74 5.70 21.22
C GLN A 277 -9.85 4.80 20.65
N ALA A 278 -11.10 5.24 20.70
CA ALA A 278 -12.20 4.50 20.09
C ALA A 278 -12.01 4.28 18.57
N MET A 279 -11.44 5.25 17.86
CA MET A 279 -11.11 5.10 16.44
C MET A 279 -9.94 4.14 16.23
N VAL A 280 -8.89 4.21 17.06
CA VAL A 280 -7.75 3.27 17.01
C VAL A 280 -8.22 1.84 17.30
N ASP A 281 -9.06 1.63 18.30
CA ASP A 281 -9.61 0.31 18.65
C ASP A 281 -10.42 -0.27 17.48
N ALA A 282 -11.28 0.53 16.86
CA ALA A 282 -12.04 0.13 15.68
C ALA A 282 -11.13 -0.20 14.48
N ALA A 283 -10.05 0.57 14.29
CA ALA A 283 -9.05 0.28 13.28
C ALA A 283 -8.32 -1.06 13.55
N CYS A 284 -7.91 -1.30 14.79
CA CYS A 284 -7.29 -2.56 15.22
C CYS A 284 -8.20 -3.76 14.97
N LEU A 285 -9.49 -3.64 15.32
CA LEU A 285 -10.49 -4.68 15.02
C LEU A 285 -10.57 -4.93 13.51
N ARG A 286 -10.62 -3.88 12.69
CA ARG A 286 -10.70 -4.01 11.23
C ARG A 286 -9.53 -4.77 10.65
N VAL A 287 -8.31 -4.51 11.12
CA VAL A 287 -7.09 -5.15 10.58
C VAL A 287 -6.75 -6.47 11.27
N SER A 288 -7.53 -6.95 12.23
CA SER A 288 -7.19 -8.16 13.01
C SER A 288 -7.34 -9.49 12.25
N GLU A 289 -8.20 -9.55 11.23
CA GLU A 289 -8.55 -10.78 10.51
C GLU A 289 -7.61 -11.05 9.31
N THR A 290 -6.60 -11.89 9.51
CA THR A 290 -5.55 -12.16 8.49
C THR A 290 -5.84 -13.32 7.55
N ASP A 291 -6.94 -14.05 7.77
CA ASP A 291 -7.27 -15.23 6.98
C ASP A 291 -7.69 -14.88 5.55
N ASN A 292 -7.36 -15.77 4.61
CA ASN A 292 -7.75 -15.72 3.20
C ASN A 292 -7.33 -14.45 2.43
N GLN A 293 -6.30 -13.75 2.90
CA GLN A 293 -5.77 -12.57 2.23
C GLN A 293 -4.72 -12.93 1.17
N SER A 294 -4.73 -12.20 0.05
CA SER A 294 -3.62 -12.24 -0.91
C SER A 294 -2.37 -11.58 -0.33
N TYR A 295 -1.18 -11.92 -0.84
CA TYR A 295 0.11 -11.38 -0.38
C TYR A 295 0.08 -9.87 -0.09
N TYR A 296 -0.35 -9.06 -1.05
CA TYR A 296 -0.29 -7.60 -0.92
C TYR A 296 -1.23 -7.07 0.17
N SER A 297 -2.47 -7.57 0.21
CA SER A 297 -3.44 -7.23 1.27
C SER A 297 -2.95 -7.67 2.65
N LEU A 298 -2.42 -8.89 2.75
CA LEU A 298 -1.93 -9.47 4.00
C LEU A 298 -0.74 -8.67 4.55
N SER A 299 0.23 -8.33 3.70
CA SER A 299 1.38 -7.53 4.10
C SER A 299 0.95 -6.19 4.68
N TRP A 300 0.06 -5.47 4.01
CA TRP A 300 -0.45 -4.19 4.51
C TRP A 300 -1.26 -4.30 5.79
N GLN A 301 -1.99 -5.38 5.95
CA GLN A 301 -2.72 -5.64 7.18
C GLN A 301 -1.77 -5.87 8.36
N VAL A 302 -0.73 -6.70 8.19
CA VAL A 302 0.29 -6.93 9.23
C VAL A 302 1.06 -5.66 9.56
N ILE A 303 1.45 -4.87 8.55
CA ILE A 303 2.08 -3.55 8.75
C ILE A 303 1.16 -2.62 9.54
N ALA A 304 -0.13 -2.58 9.21
CA ALA A 304 -1.10 -1.76 9.93
C ALA A 304 -1.28 -2.22 11.38
N GLN A 305 -1.35 -3.53 11.64
CA GLN A 305 -1.40 -4.07 13.00
C GLN A 305 -0.18 -3.64 13.83
N MET A 306 1.04 -3.81 13.30
CA MET A 306 2.26 -3.40 13.99
C MET A 306 2.27 -1.88 14.26
N THR A 307 1.83 -1.09 13.28
CA THR A 307 1.78 0.36 13.39
C THR A 307 0.79 0.79 14.48
N LEU A 308 -0.45 0.31 14.42
CA LEU A 308 -1.52 0.64 15.37
C LEU A 308 -1.24 0.14 16.79
N ASN A 309 -0.51 -0.96 16.94
CA ASN A 309 -0.06 -1.48 18.24
C ASN A 309 1.15 -0.71 18.81
N GLY A 310 1.65 0.30 18.10
CA GLY A 310 2.73 1.18 18.56
C GLY A 310 4.14 0.65 18.30
N GLU A 311 4.32 -0.41 17.51
CA GLU A 311 5.66 -0.94 17.21
C GLU A 311 6.52 0.05 16.41
N VAL A 312 5.91 0.86 15.54
CA VAL A 312 6.63 1.94 14.83
C VAL A 312 7.13 3.01 15.80
N ALA A 313 6.32 3.40 16.79
CA ALA A 313 6.76 4.36 17.81
C ALA A 313 7.89 3.80 18.68
N LYS A 314 7.84 2.50 19.02
CA LYS A 314 8.94 1.82 19.71
C LYS A 314 10.22 1.78 18.87
N ALA A 315 10.11 1.52 17.57
CA ALA A 315 11.24 1.58 16.64
C ALA A 315 11.88 2.98 16.61
N GLY A 316 11.07 4.04 16.58
CA GLY A 316 11.55 5.42 16.71
C GLY A 316 12.27 5.69 18.05
N ALA A 317 11.72 5.19 19.16
CA ALA A 317 12.34 5.32 20.48
C ALA A 317 13.71 4.60 20.57
N LEU A 318 13.83 3.41 19.95
CA LEU A 318 15.10 2.70 19.83
C LEU A 318 16.13 3.54 19.05
N MET A 319 15.72 4.18 17.94
CA MET A 319 16.60 5.07 17.18
C MET A 319 17.09 6.26 18.00
N ALA A 320 16.23 6.84 18.84
CA ALA A 320 16.58 7.94 19.73
C ALA A 320 17.47 7.53 20.92
N GLY A 321 17.84 6.24 21.07
CA GLY A 321 18.54 5.72 22.23
C GLY A 321 17.71 5.82 23.52
N THR A 322 16.39 5.97 23.39
CA THR A 322 15.46 6.08 24.51
C THR A 322 14.82 4.70 24.69
N SER A 323 15.51 3.78 25.35
CA SER A 323 14.96 2.45 25.66
C SER A 323 13.66 2.60 26.47
N SER A 324 12.53 2.43 25.78
CA SER A 324 11.20 2.52 26.37
C SER A 324 10.98 1.32 27.29
N THR A 325 11.33 1.50 28.57
CA THR A 325 10.93 0.57 29.63
C THR A 325 9.46 0.84 29.98
N THR A 326 8.53 0.59 29.05
CA THR A 326 7.11 0.60 29.36
C THR A 326 6.73 -0.80 29.79
N SER A 327 7.05 -1.14 31.04
CA SER A 327 6.47 -2.30 31.72
C SER A 327 4.96 -2.09 31.81
N THR A 328 4.19 -2.85 31.03
CA THR A 328 2.74 -2.92 31.18
C THR A 328 2.45 -3.55 32.54
N SER A 329 2.11 -2.73 33.53
CA SER A 329 1.57 -3.20 34.80
C SER A 329 0.18 -3.77 34.53
N SER A 330 0.11 -5.09 34.38
CA SER A 330 -1.14 -5.84 34.35
C SER A 330 -1.89 -5.65 35.67
N THR A 331 -2.78 -4.68 35.72
CA THR A 331 -3.74 -4.55 36.82
C THR A 331 -4.81 -5.59 36.59
N SER A 332 -4.70 -6.73 37.28
CA SER A 332 -5.74 -7.76 37.32
C SER A 332 -6.99 -7.17 37.97
N SER A 333 -8.00 -6.83 37.18
CA SER A 333 -9.34 -6.52 37.66
C SER A 333 -10.11 -7.82 37.85
N THR A 334 -10.31 -8.19 39.11
CA THR A 334 -11.17 -9.30 39.53
C THR A 334 -12.62 -8.96 39.18
N THR A 335 -13.16 -9.57 38.12
CA THR A 335 -14.60 -9.47 37.79
C THR A 335 -15.38 -10.49 38.61
N SER A 336 -16.20 -9.99 39.54
CA SER A 336 -17.16 -10.77 40.31
C SER A 336 -18.30 -11.24 39.40
N THR A 337 -18.39 -12.56 39.24
CA THR A 337 -19.46 -13.27 38.55
C THR A 337 -20.81 -13.03 39.24
N THR A 338 -21.76 -12.38 38.56
CA THR A 338 -23.17 -12.36 38.98
C THR A 338 -23.97 -13.20 38.01
N THR A 339 -24.44 -14.34 38.52
CA THR A 339 -25.27 -15.32 37.83
C THR A 339 -26.67 -14.77 37.63
N THR A 340 -27.11 -14.58 36.38
CA THR A 340 -28.51 -14.27 36.07
C THR A 340 -29.13 -15.41 35.29
N THR A 341 -30.15 -16.00 35.91
CA THR A 341 -30.92 -17.17 35.54
C THR A 341 -31.65 -16.99 34.20
N THR A 342 -31.39 -17.89 33.25
CA THR A 342 -32.09 -17.99 31.98
C THR A 342 -33.46 -18.65 32.19
N THR A 343 -34.55 -18.00 31.79
CA THR A 343 -35.88 -18.61 31.69
C THR A 343 -36.20 -18.84 30.23
N SER A 344 -36.32 -20.11 29.85
CA SER A 344 -36.77 -20.55 28.52
C SER A 344 -38.25 -20.26 28.33
N THR A 345 -38.62 -19.70 27.18
CA THR A 345 -39.99 -19.75 26.68
C THR A 345 -39.98 -20.16 25.22
N THR A 346 -40.55 -21.33 24.98
CA THR A 346 -40.79 -21.97 23.68
C THR A 346 -42.17 -21.55 23.18
N THR A 347 -42.29 -21.06 21.94
CA THR A 347 -43.58 -21.17 21.21
C THR A 347 -43.44 -21.02 19.69
N THR A 348 -43.79 -22.12 19.02
CA THR A 348 -44.64 -22.28 17.81
C THR A 348 -44.35 -21.55 16.49
N THR A 349 -43.99 -22.39 15.53
CA THR A 349 -44.35 -22.39 14.10
C THR A 349 -45.74 -21.87 13.75
N SER A 350 -45.82 -21.10 12.66
CA SER A 350 -46.97 -21.06 11.75
C SER A 350 -46.50 -20.69 10.34
N ALA A 351 -46.87 -21.53 9.37
CA ALA A 351 -46.73 -21.32 7.93
C ALA A 351 -47.98 -20.62 7.38
N VAL A 352 -47.86 -19.74 6.37
CA VAL A 352 -48.88 -19.50 5.32
C VAL A 352 -48.25 -18.80 4.10
N SER A 353 -48.40 -19.48 2.96
CA SER A 353 -48.77 -19.07 1.59
C SER A 353 -48.02 -17.99 0.78
N THR A 354 -47.39 -18.51 -0.28
CA THR A 354 -47.41 -18.10 -1.70
C THR A 354 -48.22 -16.86 -2.10
N THR A 355 -47.57 -15.94 -2.82
CA THR A 355 -48.19 -15.15 -3.89
C THR A 355 -47.18 -14.94 -5.03
N THR A 356 -47.54 -15.39 -6.23
CA THR A 356 -46.88 -15.11 -7.51
C THR A 356 -47.29 -13.73 -8.02
N THR A 357 -46.32 -12.93 -8.48
CA THR A 357 -46.55 -11.78 -9.36
C THR A 357 -45.47 -11.73 -10.44
N THR A 358 -45.89 -11.94 -11.68
CA THR A 358 -45.21 -11.61 -12.91
C THR A 358 -45.48 -10.15 -13.29
N THR A 359 -44.44 -9.36 -13.55
CA THR A 359 -44.51 -8.15 -14.39
C THR A 359 -43.19 -7.91 -15.11
N ASN A 360 -43.24 -7.99 -16.44
CA ASN A 360 -42.23 -7.48 -17.37
C ASN A 360 -42.13 -5.95 -17.26
N SER A 361 -40.90 -5.43 -17.14
CA SER A 361 -40.48 -4.07 -17.51
C SER A 361 -39.00 -4.14 -17.86
N GLY A 362 -38.57 -3.68 -19.06
CA GLY A 362 -37.15 -3.50 -19.38
C GLY A 362 -36.52 -2.37 -18.54
N PRO A 363 -35.36 -1.78 -18.89
CA PRO A 363 -34.34 -2.07 -19.91
C PRO A 363 -32.95 -2.24 -19.25
N ALA A 364 -31.87 -2.13 -20.04
CA ALA A 364 -30.53 -1.67 -19.66
C ALA A 364 -29.39 -2.67 -19.93
N ALA A 365 -28.36 -2.09 -20.53
CA ALA A 365 -27.10 -2.68 -20.93
C ALA A 365 -26.26 -3.23 -19.75
N SER A 366 -25.07 -3.72 -20.12
CA SER A 366 -23.87 -4.01 -19.32
C SER A 366 -23.77 -5.41 -18.70
N CYS A 367 -22.61 -6.05 -18.56
CA CYS A 367 -21.24 -5.98 -19.11
C CYS A 367 -20.51 -7.26 -18.57
N TYR A 368 -19.27 -7.56 -18.95
CA TYR A 368 -18.53 -8.70 -18.39
C TYR A 368 -17.08 -8.34 -17.96
N SER A 369 -16.40 -8.96 -16.95
CA SER A 369 -14.90 -8.92 -16.74
C SER A 369 -14.14 -10.23 -16.41
N PHE A 370 -12.86 -10.38 -16.84
CA PHE A 370 -11.94 -11.49 -16.46
C PHE A 370 -10.82 -11.11 -15.44
N ASN A 371 -10.42 -12.09 -14.63
CA ASN A 371 -9.42 -12.04 -13.56
C ASN A 371 -7.99 -12.28 -14.10
N TYR A 372 -7.08 -11.34 -13.85
CA TYR A 372 -5.69 -11.30 -14.35
C TYR A 372 -4.73 -12.31 -13.67
N LYS A 373 -5.15 -12.98 -12.59
CA LYS A 373 -4.26 -13.77 -11.72
C LYS A 373 -3.70 -15.06 -12.35
N ASP A 374 -4.31 -15.60 -13.40
CA ASP A 374 -3.99 -16.95 -13.88
C ASP A 374 -3.12 -17.00 -15.16
N CYS A 375 -2.84 -15.86 -15.82
CA CYS A 375 -2.10 -15.84 -17.09
C CYS A 375 -0.60 -15.46 -16.97
N ASN A 376 -0.11 -15.12 -15.78
CA ASN A 376 1.28 -14.70 -15.55
C ASN A 376 2.15 -15.78 -14.89
N HIS A 377 1.73 -17.06 -14.97
CA HIS A 377 2.49 -18.19 -14.46
C HIS A 377 3.43 -18.76 -15.55
N PRO A 378 4.75 -18.89 -15.31
CA PRO A 378 5.72 -19.33 -16.33
C PRO A 378 5.43 -20.71 -16.95
N GLY A 379 4.67 -21.55 -16.24
CA GLY A 379 4.23 -22.87 -16.73
C GLY A 379 3.07 -22.86 -17.72
N LEU A 380 2.50 -21.69 -18.03
CA LEU A 380 1.35 -21.51 -18.93
C LEU A 380 1.71 -20.67 -20.18
N ALA A 381 2.98 -20.29 -20.33
CA ALA A 381 3.48 -19.63 -21.53
C ALA A 381 3.38 -20.58 -22.74
N GLY A 382 2.30 -20.45 -23.51
CA GLY A 382 2.01 -21.25 -24.69
C GLY A 382 0.73 -22.10 -24.60
N ASP A 383 -0.02 -22.00 -23.51
CA ASP A 383 -1.28 -22.75 -23.38
C ASP A 383 -2.42 -22.10 -24.21
N ALA A 384 -3.19 -22.94 -24.91
CA ALA A 384 -4.26 -22.51 -25.80
C ALA A 384 -5.41 -21.77 -25.06
N SER A 385 -5.44 -21.90 -23.73
CA SER A 385 -6.35 -21.23 -22.81
C SER A 385 -6.12 -19.71 -22.70
N CYS A 386 -4.91 -19.22 -23.01
CA CYS A 386 -4.59 -17.79 -23.03
C CYS A 386 -4.75 -17.16 -24.43
N THR A 387 -4.91 -17.96 -25.49
CA THR A 387 -4.94 -17.48 -26.89
C THR A 387 -6.34 -17.30 -27.48
N ASN A 388 -7.39 -17.77 -26.80
CA ASN A 388 -8.80 -17.63 -27.21
C ASN A 388 -9.70 -16.97 -26.15
N ALA A 389 -9.13 -16.21 -25.21
CA ALA A 389 -9.92 -15.52 -24.21
C ALA A 389 -10.81 -14.44 -24.85
N ILE A 390 -12.14 -14.60 -24.75
CA ILE A 390 -13.06 -13.49 -25.01
C ILE A 390 -12.92 -12.56 -23.82
N LEU A 391 -12.13 -11.50 -24.01
CA LEU A 391 -12.00 -10.40 -23.08
C LEU A 391 -13.34 -9.76 -22.81
N LEU A 392 -13.49 -9.42 -21.56
CA LEU A 392 -14.66 -8.81 -21.04
C LEU A 392 -14.13 -7.70 -20.12
N PRO A 393 -14.47 -6.40 -20.33
CA PRO A 393 -13.79 -5.29 -19.64
C PRO A 393 -14.45 -4.76 -18.34
N ASN A 394 -15.65 -5.20 -17.95
CA ASN A 394 -16.56 -4.55 -16.99
C ASN A 394 -17.54 -5.53 -16.23
N GLY A 395 -17.24 -6.11 -15.06
CA GLY A 395 -18.27 -6.62 -14.11
C GLY A 395 -19.21 -7.78 -14.53
N ALA A 396 -20.28 -8.06 -13.76
CA ALA A 396 -21.29 -9.11 -14.03
C ALA A 396 -22.40 -8.62 -15.00
N ASN A 397 -22.93 -9.49 -15.87
CA ASN A 397 -24.15 -9.19 -16.64
C ASN A 397 -25.40 -9.25 -15.75
N GLN A 398 -26.46 -8.52 -16.09
CA GLN A 398 -27.73 -8.55 -15.33
C GLN A 398 -28.28 -9.97 -15.18
N GLY A 399 -28.51 -10.38 -13.92
CA GLY A 399 -29.24 -11.60 -13.58
C GLY A 399 -28.38 -12.84 -13.35
N CYS A 400 -27.05 -12.73 -13.36
CA CYS A 400 -26.14 -13.81 -12.99
C CYS A 400 -24.93 -13.27 -12.21
N ILE A 401 -24.19 -14.17 -11.56
CA ILE A 401 -23.03 -13.87 -10.72
C ILE A 401 -21.77 -14.10 -11.54
N ALA A 402 -20.88 -13.11 -11.54
CA ALA A 402 -19.59 -13.21 -12.23
C ALA A 402 -18.75 -14.36 -11.67
N LEU A 403 -17.79 -14.83 -12.47
CA LEU A 403 -16.83 -15.83 -12.04
C LEU A 403 -16.14 -15.38 -10.73
N TRP A 404 -16.01 -16.28 -9.77
CA TRP A 404 -15.51 -16.02 -8.40
C TRP A 404 -16.39 -15.13 -7.51
N GLY A 405 -17.55 -14.69 -8.01
CA GLY A 405 -18.58 -14.11 -7.15
C GLY A 405 -19.21 -15.19 -6.26
N GLU A 406 -19.61 -14.78 -5.06
CA GLU A 406 -20.27 -15.65 -4.09
C GLU A 406 -21.67 -16.04 -4.59
N CYS A 407 -21.97 -17.33 -4.54
CA CYS A 407 -23.26 -17.91 -4.93
C CYS A 407 -23.84 -18.83 -3.84
N THR A 408 -23.42 -18.66 -2.58
CA THR A 408 -23.92 -19.40 -1.41
C THR A 408 -25.45 -19.31 -1.31
N GLY A 409 -26.11 -20.46 -1.13
CA GLY A 409 -27.57 -20.53 -1.04
C GLY A 409 -28.33 -20.35 -2.37
N LEU A 410 -27.62 -20.26 -3.50
CA LEU A 410 -28.21 -20.16 -4.84
C LEU A 410 -28.03 -21.46 -5.64
N SER A 411 -28.75 -21.57 -6.76
CA SER A 411 -28.66 -22.71 -7.69
C SER A 411 -27.41 -22.63 -8.58
N ASP A 412 -27.01 -23.76 -9.15
CA ASP A 412 -25.76 -23.88 -9.93
C ASP A 412 -25.73 -22.99 -11.18
N ASP A 413 -26.90 -22.62 -11.70
CA ASP A 413 -27.13 -21.74 -12.85
C ASP A 413 -27.20 -20.24 -12.50
N ALA A 414 -27.03 -19.88 -11.22
CA ALA A 414 -26.93 -18.48 -10.79
C ALA A 414 -25.65 -17.80 -11.31
N CYS A 415 -24.68 -18.59 -11.75
CA CYS A 415 -23.41 -18.15 -12.29
C CYS A 415 -23.51 -17.80 -13.77
N CYS A 416 -22.76 -16.78 -14.20
CA CYS A 416 -22.80 -16.35 -15.60
C CYS A 416 -22.18 -17.41 -16.53
N GLU A 417 -22.86 -17.68 -17.65
CA GLU A 417 -22.42 -18.56 -18.74
C GLU A 417 -22.19 -20.02 -18.30
N SER A 418 -21.07 -20.62 -18.68
CA SER A 418 -20.73 -22.03 -18.43
C SER A 418 -20.18 -22.30 -17.02
N ALA A 419 -20.19 -21.28 -16.16
CA ALA A 419 -19.80 -21.43 -14.76
C ALA A 419 -20.91 -22.13 -13.95
N VAL A 420 -20.51 -22.88 -12.94
CA VAL A 420 -21.36 -23.55 -11.97
C VAL A 420 -21.05 -23.05 -10.57
N CYS A 421 -22.07 -22.93 -9.73
CA CYS A 421 -21.88 -22.57 -8.33
C CYS A 421 -21.25 -23.75 -7.56
N HIS A 422 -20.01 -23.62 -7.11
CA HIS A 422 -19.24 -24.71 -6.52
C HIS A 422 -18.68 -24.33 -5.14
N GLY A 423 -18.81 -25.22 -4.17
CA GLY A 423 -18.40 -25.02 -2.78
C GLY A 423 -19.14 -25.95 -1.82
N ASN A 424 -19.19 -25.60 -0.54
CA ASN A 424 -19.92 -26.34 0.50
C ASN A 424 -21.13 -25.52 1.02
N ASP A 425 -21.84 -26.02 2.03
CA ASP A 425 -23.03 -25.36 2.56
C ASP A 425 -22.74 -24.01 3.28
N GLU A 426 -21.48 -23.76 3.66
CA GLU A 426 -21.05 -22.54 4.33
C GLU A 426 -20.58 -21.46 3.33
N TYR A 427 -20.03 -21.85 2.19
CA TYR A 427 -19.60 -20.93 1.14
C TYR A 427 -19.50 -21.59 -0.24
N ARG A 428 -20.07 -20.94 -1.26
CA ARG A 428 -20.00 -21.36 -2.68
C ARG A 428 -19.67 -20.19 -3.59
N GLN A 429 -18.98 -20.46 -4.68
CA GLN A 429 -18.58 -19.46 -5.67
C GLN A 429 -18.70 -19.99 -7.10
N CYS A 430 -18.85 -19.09 -8.08
CA CYS A 430 -18.98 -19.44 -9.49
C CYS A 430 -17.65 -19.86 -10.11
N VAL A 431 -17.56 -21.10 -10.65
CA VAL A 431 -16.35 -21.70 -11.26
C VAL A 431 -16.67 -22.45 -12.56
N ILE A 432 -15.71 -22.71 -13.46
CA ILE A 432 -15.95 -23.47 -14.71
C ILE A 432 -15.71 -24.99 -14.50
N PRO A 433 -16.62 -25.89 -14.93
CA PRO A 433 -16.40 -27.33 -14.89
C PRO A 433 -15.34 -27.76 -15.93
N SER A 434 -14.30 -28.48 -15.51
CA SER A 434 -13.17 -28.87 -16.37
C SER A 434 -13.55 -30.05 -17.29
N GLY A 435 -13.64 -29.86 -18.64
CA GLY A 435 -13.75 -31.03 -19.54
C GLY A 435 -14.19 -30.91 -21.03
N GLY A 436 -14.01 -29.81 -21.77
CA GLY A 436 -14.45 -29.71 -23.20
C GLY A 436 -13.33 -29.57 -24.26
N PRO A 437 -13.48 -30.10 -25.50
CA PRO A 437 -12.44 -30.12 -26.55
C PRO A 437 -12.23 -28.76 -27.27
N PRO A 438 -11.04 -28.48 -27.85
CA PRO A 438 -10.66 -27.13 -28.30
C PRO A 438 -11.25 -26.72 -29.66
N PRO A 439 -11.62 -25.44 -29.87
CA PRO A 439 -12.16 -24.93 -31.14
C PRO A 439 -11.10 -24.36 -32.10
N PRO A 440 -11.38 -24.30 -33.43
CA PRO A 440 -10.43 -23.90 -34.48
C PRO A 440 -10.28 -22.36 -34.63
N PRO A 441 -9.18 -21.87 -35.23
CA PRO A 441 -8.84 -20.44 -35.25
C PRO A 441 -9.68 -19.63 -36.26
N PRO A 442 -10.19 -18.41 -35.93
CA PRO A 442 -10.89 -17.54 -36.87
C PRO A 442 -10.01 -16.44 -37.49
N ALA A 443 -10.41 -16.03 -38.70
CA ALA A 443 -9.70 -15.17 -39.64
C ALA A 443 -9.74 -13.66 -39.31
N THR A 444 -8.66 -12.98 -39.70
CA THR A 444 -8.40 -11.53 -39.60
C THR A 444 -9.21 -10.71 -40.60
N ASP A 445 -9.93 -9.69 -40.12
CA ASP A 445 -10.17 -8.42 -40.82
C ASP A 445 -10.90 -7.44 -39.89
N TYR A 446 -10.23 -6.41 -39.36
CA TYR A 446 -10.75 -5.04 -39.11
C TYR A 446 -9.59 -4.11 -38.67
N PRO A 447 -9.65 -2.79 -38.97
CA PRO A 447 -8.48 -1.91 -39.03
C PRO A 447 -8.18 -1.19 -37.71
N THR A 448 -6.93 -1.30 -37.25
CA THR A 448 -6.39 -0.56 -36.10
C THR A 448 -5.80 0.78 -36.57
N ALA A 449 -6.25 1.90 -36.00
CA ALA A 449 -5.47 3.12 -35.99
C ALA A 449 -4.37 2.99 -34.93
N SER A 450 -3.10 3.02 -35.36
CA SER A 450 -1.93 2.94 -34.47
C SER A 450 -1.87 4.13 -33.50
N PRO A 451 -1.59 3.90 -32.21
CA PRO A 451 -1.10 4.96 -31.33
C PRO A 451 0.27 5.43 -31.81
N SER A 452 0.50 6.74 -31.72
CA SER A 452 1.77 7.39 -32.03
C SER A 452 2.91 6.74 -31.25
N SER A 453 3.99 6.45 -31.96
CA SER A 453 5.23 5.82 -31.51
C SER A 453 5.71 6.27 -30.13
N ALA A 454 6.11 5.29 -29.31
CA ALA A 454 6.95 5.47 -28.12
C ALA A 454 8.20 6.31 -28.45
N PRO A 455 8.75 7.07 -27.48
CA PRO A 455 10.00 7.81 -27.68
C PRO A 455 11.11 6.87 -28.17
N SER A 456 11.66 7.19 -29.34
CA SER A 456 12.67 6.38 -30.05
C SER A 456 14.11 6.66 -29.58
N ALA A 457 14.31 6.87 -28.28
CA ALA A 457 15.65 6.90 -27.71
C ALA A 457 15.74 5.78 -26.68
N ALA A 458 16.58 4.77 -26.97
CA ALA A 458 17.02 3.87 -25.93
C ALA A 458 17.62 4.74 -24.80
N PRO A 459 17.20 4.56 -23.54
CA PRO A 459 17.83 5.27 -22.44
C PRO A 459 19.33 4.97 -22.47
N THR A 460 20.15 6.01 -22.27
CA THR A 460 21.59 5.86 -22.05
C THR A 460 21.76 4.77 -20.98
N PRO A 461 22.60 3.73 -21.21
CA PRO A 461 22.83 2.72 -20.20
C PRO A 461 23.24 3.43 -18.92
N CYS A 462 22.47 3.22 -17.85
CA CYS A 462 22.92 3.60 -16.53
C CYS A 462 24.14 2.73 -16.26
N THR A 463 25.33 3.30 -16.39
CA THR A 463 26.55 2.69 -15.85
C THR A 463 26.44 2.83 -14.34
N LEU A 464 25.65 1.95 -13.72
CA LEU A 464 25.88 1.58 -12.34
C LEU A 464 27.31 1.04 -12.32
N GLU A 465 28.25 1.76 -11.72
CA GLU A 465 29.52 1.17 -11.32
C GLU A 465 29.21 0.23 -10.15
N CYS A 466 28.71 -0.96 -10.46
CA CYS A 466 28.78 -2.09 -9.52
C CYS A 466 30.26 -2.48 -9.46
N ASP A 467 30.85 -2.50 -8.27
CA ASP A 467 32.17 -3.08 -8.14
C ASP A 467 32.04 -4.61 -8.21
N ASP A 468 32.87 -5.26 -9.03
CA ASP A 468 32.89 -6.72 -9.16
C ASP A 468 33.64 -7.35 -7.97
N VAL A 469 33.50 -6.81 -6.75
CA VAL A 469 34.10 -7.46 -5.58
C VAL A 469 33.22 -8.65 -5.21
N VAL A 470 33.58 -9.80 -5.76
CA VAL A 470 33.12 -11.10 -5.25
C VAL A 470 33.49 -11.17 -3.76
N THR A 471 32.49 -10.98 -2.90
CA THR A 471 32.60 -11.38 -1.50
C THR A 471 32.30 -12.88 -1.42
N ASP A 472 32.89 -13.59 -0.45
CA ASP A 472 32.81 -15.05 -0.33
C ASP A 472 31.36 -15.61 -0.18
N TRP A 473 30.34 -14.74 -0.16
CA TRP A 473 28.99 -15.04 0.30
C TRP A 473 27.87 -14.69 -0.70
N ILE A 474 28.17 -13.97 -1.80
CA ILE A 474 27.23 -13.74 -2.89
C ILE A 474 27.51 -14.74 -4.01
N ALA A 475 26.76 -15.85 -4.04
CA ALA A 475 26.79 -16.80 -5.15
C ALA A 475 25.96 -16.25 -6.32
N GLY A 476 26.57 -15.38 -7.14
CA GLY A 476 26.00 -14.96 -8.44
C GLY A 476 25.15 -13.68 -8.46
N GLY A 477 25.08 -12.94 -7.35
CA GLY A 477 24.59 -11.56 -7.34
C GLY A 477 25.72 -10.55 -7.63
N LYS A 478 25.36 -9.40 -8.19
CA LYS A 478 26.26 -8.24 -8.28
C LYS A 478 26.08 -7.40 -7.01
N ASP A 479 27.18 -6.90 -6.44
CA ASP A 479 27.12 -5.85 -5.42
C ASP A 479 26.83 -4.53 -6.14
N CYS A 480 25.56 -4.16 -6.11
CA CYS A 480 24.98 -2.93 -6.60
C CYS A 480 24.12 -2.40 -5.44
#